data_AF-A0A0V8E5A6-F1
#
_entry.id   AF-A0A0V8E5A6-F1
#
_cell.length_a   1.000
_cell.length_b   1.000
_cell.length_c   1.000
_cell.angle_alpha   90.00
_cell.angle_beta   90.00
_cell.angle_gamma   90.00
#
_symmetry.space_group_name_H-M   'P 1'
#
loop_
_entity.id
_entity.type
_entity.pdbx_description
1 polymer ?
#
loop_
_entity_poly.entity_id
_entity_poly.type
_entity_poly.pdbx_seq_one_letter_code
_entity_poly.pdbx_strand_id
1 'polypeptide(L)'
;MAEETIFYSRLKQEIKKSRKSTNQIERELGYPRNALHNYKNGTEPSGTRLIEIAEYFHVSPKFLIGRIDISSEKSSIILFDHLDDVQKFEMLKLCHS
;
A
#
# COMPACT_ATOMS: atom_id res chain seq x y z
N MET A 1 0.30 -3.24 27.10
CA MET A 1 0.38 -2.37 25.91
C MET A 1 -0.58 -2.97 24.90
N ALA A 2 -1.48 -2.19 24.29
CA ALA A 2 -2.37 -2.73 23.27
C ALA A 2 -1.54 -3.31 22.12
N GLU A 3 -1.89 -4.50 21.66
CA GLU A 3 -1.22 -5.12 20.53
C GLU A 3 -1.44 -4.28 19.26
N GLU A 4 -0.36 -4.07 18.50
CA GLU A 4 -0.40 -3.31 17.26
C GLU A 4 -1.20 -4.07 16.19
N THR A 5 -2.20 -3.43 15.59
CA THR A 5 -3.03 -4.07 14.55
C THR A 5 -2.23 -4.31 13.28
N ILE A 6 -2.61 -5.34 12.51
CA ILE A 6 -2.02 -5.61 11.19
C ILE A 6 -2.14 -4.37 10.29
N PHE A 7 -3.28 -3.69 10.35
CA PHE A 7 -3.52 -2.44 9.63
C PHE A 7 -2.47 -1.37 9.97
N TYR A 8 -2.27 -1.07 11.26
CA TYR A 8 -1.33 -0.03 11.65
C TYR A 8 0.13 -0.40 11.33
N SER A 9 0.48 -1.68 11.49
CA SER A 9 1.80 -2.19 11.10
C SER A 9 2.08 -2.01 9.61
N ARG A 10 1.13 -2.38 8.74
CA ARG A 10 1.26 -2.22 7.28
C ARG A 10 1.21 -0.75 6.84
N LEU A 11 0.36 0.06 7.45
CA LEU A 11 0.34 1.51 7.23
C LEU A 11 1.71 2.14 7.53
N LYS A 12 2.33 1.82 8.67
CA LYS A 12 3.69 2.28 9.00
C LYS A 12 4.73 1.85 7.97
N GLN A 13 4.61 0.63 7.45
CA GLN A 13 5.51 0.14 6.41
C GLN A 13 5.41 1.00 5.14
N GLU A 14 4.19 1.29 4.67
CA GLU A 14 3.98 2.09 3.46
C GLU A 14 4.39 3.56 3.67
N ILE A 15 4.12 4.15 4.86
CA ILE A 15 4.65 5.46 5.24
C ILE A 15 6.18 5.48 5.13
N LYS A 16 6.87 4.47 5.67
CA LYS A 16 8.34 4.37 5.61
C LYS A 16 8.85 4.24 4.16
N LYS A 17 8.20 3.44 3.32
CA LYS A 17 8.56 3.27 1.91
C LYS A 17 8.40 4.56 1.11
N SER A 18 7.36 5.34 1.41
CA SER A 18 7.08 6.61 0.72
C SER A 18 8.16 7.68 0.90
N ARG A 19 9.04 7.55 1.92
CA ARG A 19 10.04 8.55 2.34
C ARG A 19 9.45 9.92 2.67
N LYS A 20 8.15 10.01 2.92
CA LYS A 20 7.43 11.23 3.36
C LYS A 20 7.19 11.18 4.86
N SER A 21 7.08 12.37 5.48
CA SER A 21 6.64 12.46 6.89
C SER A 21 5.14 12.18 7.00
N THR A 22 4.69 11.64 8.13
CA THR A 22 3.25 11.39 8.39
C THR A 22 2.41 12.66 8.21
N ASN A 23 2.90 13.81 8.68
CA ASN A 23 2.20 15.10 8.51
C ASN A 23 2.07 15.51 7.03
N GLN A 24 3.06 15.18 6.20
CA GLN A 24 2.97 15.45 4.77
C GLN A 24 1.91 14.55 4.13
N ILE A 25 1.91 13.26 4.46
CA ILE A 25 0.93 12.29 3.97
C ILE A 25 -0.49 12.70 4.37
N GLU A 26 -0.69 13.07 5.64
CA GLU A 26 -1.98 13.56 6.13
C GLU A 26 -2.45 14.80 5.35
N ARG A 27 -1.56 15.75 5.07
CA ARG A 27 -1.90 16.93 4.26
C ARG A 27 -2.27 16.57 2.82
N GLU A 28 -1.53 15.66 2.18
CA GLU A 28 -1.79 15.20 0.81
C GLU A 28 -3.12 14.42 0.72
N LEU A 29 -3.49 13.67 1.77
CA LEU A 29 -4.78 13.00 1.91
C LEU A 29 -5.93 13.94 2.33
N GLY A 30 -5.67 15.21 2.64
CA GLY A 30 -6.67 16.13 3.19
C GLY A 30 -7.14 15.78 4.60
N TYR A 31 -6.33 15.06 5.37
CA TYR A 31 -6.63 14.61 6.72
C TYR A 31 -6.23 15.64 7.78
N PRO A 32 -6.93 15.70 8.92
CA PRO A 32 -6.48 16.49 10.05
C PRO A 32 -5.19 15.91 10.62
N ARG A 33 -4.41 16.77 11.29
CA ARG A 33 -3.14 16.40 11.91
C ARG A 33 -3.32 15.24 12.89
N ASN A 34 -2.39 14.29 12.88
CA ASN A 34 -2.37 13.06 13.67
C ASN A 34 -3.48 12.05 13.35
N ALA A 35 -4.26 12.24 12.28
CA ALA A 35 -5.29 11.29 11.86
C ALA A 35 -4.74 9.86 11.70
N LEU A 36 -3.55 9.69 11.12
CA LEU A 36 -2.96 8.37 10.92
C LEU A 36 -2.42 7.75 12.21
N HIS A 37 -2.00 8.59 13.17
CA HIS A 37 -1.52 8.12 14.47
C HIS A 37 -2.65 7.53 15.33
N ASN A 38 -3.91 7.94 15.11
CA ASN A 38 -5.06 7.43 15.88
C ASN A 38 -5.28 5.91 15.70
N TYR A 39 -4.79 5.33 14.61
CA TYR A 39 -4.85 3.90 14.34
C TYR A 39 -3.86 3.09 15.20
N LYS A 40 -2.87 3.73 15.84
CA LYS A 40 -1.90 3.08 16.73
C LYS A 40 -2.55 2.34 17.90
N ASN A 41 -3.67 2.86 18.39
CA ASN A 41 -4.35 2.36 19.58
C ASN A 41 -5.47 1.36 19.26
N GLY A 42 -5.44 0.74 18.07
CA GLY A 42 -6.44 -0.26 17.67
C GLY A 42 -7.74 0.32 17.12
N THR A 43 -7.80 1.62 16.86
CA THR A 43 -8.92 2.21 16.09
C THR A 43 -8.88 1.64 14.67
N GLU A 44 -10.01 1.12 14.19
CA GLU A 44 -10.14 0.68 12.80
C GLU A 44 -10.50 1.86 11.88
N PRO A 45 -9.97 1.93 10.65
CA PRO A 45 -10.41 2.90 9.66
C PRO A 45 -11.85 2.60 9.20
N SER A 46 -12.58 3.63 8.79
CA SER A 46 -13.81 3.41 8.02
C SER A 46 -13.49 2.79 6.67
N GLY A 47 -14.49 2.19 6.01
CA GLY A 47 -14.32 1.64 4.66
C GLY A 47 -13.78 2.67 3.67
N THR A 48 -14.27 3.91 3.72
CA THR A 48 -13.79 5.02 2.89
C THR A 48 -12.32 5.36 3.20
N ARG A 49 -11.96 5.49 4.48
CA ARG A 49 -10.57 5.76 4.89
C ARG A 49 -9.61 4.68 4.45
N LEU A 50 -10.04 3.42 4.55
CA LEU A 50 -9.24 2.28 4.12
C LEU A 50 -8.95 2.34 2.62
N ILE A 51 -9.95 2.71 1.80
CA ILE A 51 -9.82 2.84 0.35
C ILE A 51 -8.88 4.01 0.00
N GLU A 52 -9.12 5.20 0.56
CA GLU A 52 -8.28 6.39 0.32
C GLU A 52 -6.80 6.15 0.65
N ILE A 53 -6.53 5.53 1.80
CA ILE A 53 -5.16 5.19 2.21
C ILE A 53 -4.54 4.17 1.25
N ALA A 54 -5.31 3.15 0.84
CA ALA A 54 -4.83 2.14 -0.08
C ALA A 54 -4.48 2.74 -1.45
N GLU A 55 -5.32 3.60 -1.99
CA GLU A 55 -5.11 4.30 -3.26
C GLU A 55 -3.87 5.20 -3.20
N TYR A 56 -3.71 5.98 -2.12
CA TYR A 56 -2.56 6.86 -1.94
C TYR A 56 -1.22 6.12 -1.92
N PHE A 57 -1.17 4.94 -1.30
CA PHE A 57 0.04 4.11 -1.26
C PHE A 57 0.12 3.10 -2.41
N HIS A 58 -0.82 3.13 -3.36
CA HIS A 58 -0.88 2.17 -4.46
C HIS A 58 -0.83 0.70 -3.98
N VAL A 59 -1.50 0.41 -2.88
CA VAL A 59 -1.71 -0.94 -2.31
C VAL A 59 -3.19 -1.32 -2.35
N SER A 60 -3.53 -2.60 -2.14
CA SER A 60 -4.94 -2.98 -2.02
C SER A 60 -5.48 -2.77 -0.59
N PRO A 61 -6.76 -2.44 -0.41
CA PRO A 61 -7.41 -2.45 0.91
C PRO A 61 -7.22 -3.78 1.65
N LYS A 62 -7.32 -4.91 0.91
CA LYS A 62 -7.13 -6.27 1.43
C LYS A 62 -5.72 -6.48 1.99
N PHE A 63 -4.71 -5.88 1.36
CA PHE A 63 -3.35 -5.89 1.88
C PHE A 63 -3.29 -5.12 3.19
N LEU A 64 -3.81 -3.90 3.27
CA LEU A 64 -3.73 -3.12 4.51
C LEU A 64 -4.35 -3.87 5.70
N ILE A 65 -5.49 -4.55 5.53
CA ILE A 65 -6.16 -5.29 6.60
C ILE A 65 -5.69 -6.75 6.80
N GLY A 66 -4.61 -7.18 6.14
CA GLY A 66 -4.06 -8.52 6.38
C GLY A 66 -4.79 -9.68 5.68
N ARG A 67 -5.68 -9.42 4.73
CA ARG A 67 -6.37 -10.49 3.98
C ARG A 67 -5.52 -11.11 2.86
N ILE A 68 -4.48 -10.41 2.41
CA ILE A 68 -3.47 -10.90 1.45
C ILE A 68 -2.10 -10.38 1.86
N ASP A 69 -1.01 -11.09 1.58
CA ASP A 69 0.35 -10.65 1.93
C ASP A 69 1.04 -9.83 0.83
N ILE A 70 0.45 -9.80 -0.36
CA ILE A 70 1.00 -9.14 -1.54
C ILE A 70 0.52 -7.68 -1.59
N SER A 71 1.45 -6.72 -1.53
CA SER A 71 1.20 -5.31 -1.85
C SER A 71 1.17 -5.11 -3.37
N SER A 72 0.28 -4.27 -3.93
CA SER A 72 0.16 -4.13 -5.39
C SER A 72 1.37 -3.52 -6.10
N GLU A 73 2.34 -2.92 -5.39
CA GLU A 73 3.64 -2.60 -5.99
C GLU A 73 4.41 -3.83 -6.49
N LYS A 74 4.14 -5.02 -5.92
CA LYS A 74 4.68 -6.28 -6.45
C LYS A 74 3.91 -6.76 -7.68
N SER A 75 2.86 -6.06 -8.12
CA SER A 75 2.06 -6.49 -9.27
C SER A 75 2.91 -6.61 -10.52
N SER A 76 3.88 -5.73 -10.77
CA SER A 76 4.73 -5.83 -11.96
C SER A 76 5.63 -7.06 -11.90
N ILE A 77 6.28 -7.31 -10.77
CA ILE A 77 7.16 -8.47 -10.57
C ILE A 77 6.35 -9.77 -10.64
N ILE A 78 5.20 -9.81 -9.98
CA ILE A 78 4.29 -10.96 -9.99
C ILE A 78 3.71 -11.18 -11.39
N LEU A 79 3.37 -10.10 -12.10
CA LEU A 79 2.96 -10.19 -13.51
C LEU A 79 4.08 -10.84 -14.32
N PHE A 80 5.32 -10.35 -14.23
CA PHE A 80 6.49 -10.93 -14.89
C PHE A 80 6.73 -12.41 -14.54
N ASP A 81 6.56 -12.79 -13.27
CA ASP A 81 6.71 -14.18 -12.80
C ASP A 81 5.64 -15.11 -13.39
N HIS A 82 4.45 -14.57 -13.68
CA HIS A 82 3.35 -15.30 -14.30
C HIS A 82 3.33 -15.25 -15.83
N LEU A 83 4.24 -14.49 -16.46
CA LEU A 83 4.36 -14.51 -17.92
C LEU A 83 5.02 -15.79 -18.40
N ASP A 84 4.48 -16.35 -19.47
CA ASP A 84 5.16 -17.41 -20.22
C ASP A 84 6.32 -16.86 -21.06
N ASP A 85 7.14 -17.76 -21.61
CA ASP A 85 8.33 -17.39 -22.37
C ASP A 85 7.99 -16.57 -23.64
N VAL A 86 6.82 -16.80 -24.23
CA VAL A 86 6.36 -16.05 -25.41
C VAL A 86 6.01 -14.62 -25.02
N GLN A 87 5.26 -14.43 -23.94
CA GLN A 87 4.87 -13.13 -23.42
C GLN A 87 6.09 -12.31 -22.96
N LYS A 88 7.07 -12.95 -22.33
CA LYS A 88 8.35 -12.31 -21.96
C LYS A 88 9.12 -11.86 -23.19
N PHE A 89 9.17 -12.67 -24.24
CA PHE A 89 9.83 -12.33 -25.50
C PHE A 89 9.17 -11.15 -26.21
N GLU A 90 7.83 -11.10 -26.24
CA GLU A 90 7.09 -9.97 -26.80
C GLU A 90 7.35 -8.66 -26.03
N MET A 91 7.38 -8.70 -24.70
CA MET A 91 7.74 -7.52 -23.90
C MET A 91 9.16 -7.02 -24.20
N LEU A 92 10.12 -7.94 -24.40
CA LEU A 92 11.50 -7.61 -24.76
C LEU A 92 11.58 -6.82 -26.07
N LYS A 93 10.77 -7.17 -27.08
CA LYS A 93 10.74 -6.46 -28.36
C LYS A 93 10.25 -5.01 -28.22
N LEU A 94 9.29 -4.77 -27.33
CA LEU A 94 8.74 -3.43 -27.09
C LEU A 94 9.76 -2.47 -26.47
N CYS A 95 10.73 -2.99 -25.72
CA CYS A 95 11.81 -2.19 -25.11
C CYS A 95 12.91 -1.76 -26.11
N HIS A 96 12.95 -2.38 -27.29
CA HIS A 96 13.95 -2.13 -28.33
C HIS A 96 13.40 -1.34 -29.54
N SER A 97 12.17 -0.81 -29.42
CA SER A 97 11.51 0.07 -30.39
C SER A 97 11.63 1.53 -29.98
#